data_AF-A0A1Y4HKD1-F1
#
_entry.id   AF-A0A1Y4HKD1-F1
#
_cell.length_a   1.000
_cell.length_b   1.000
_cell.length_c   1.000
_cell.angle_alpha   90.00
_cell.angle_beta   90.00
_cell.angle_gamma   90.00
#
_symmetry.space_group_name_H-M   'P 1'
#
loop_
_entity.id
_entity.type
_entity.pdbx_description
1 polymer ?
#
loop_
_entity_poly.entity_id
_entity_poly.type
_entity_poly.pdbx_seq_one_letter_code
_entity_poly.pdbx_strand_id
1 'polypeptide(L)'
;MNAKSFVKTMCASALMLISSLTLSAENELQLFYNAEEVNGQKVAETIYKADGGLLANYMKYHYTYDEQNRLTMSEILVWNKHTKEWQKDLCMRYTYKDGNITTASYRWNQQKEEYVLQPESTVTMTESIQ
;
A
#
# COMPACT_ATOMS: atom_id res chain seq x y z
N MET A 1 -2.93 47.84 -17.75
CA MET A 1 -2.64 47.02 -16.55
C MET A 1 -1.99 45.73 -17.03
N ASN A 2 -0.77 45.43 -16.58
CA ASN A 2 0.15 44.47 -17.21
C ASN A 2 -0.10 43.01 -16.80
N ALA A 3 0.08 42.10 -17.75
CA ALA A 3 -0.22 40.67 -17.72
C ALA A 3 0.71 39.80 -16.84
N LYS A 4 1.00 40.19 -15.59
CA LYS A 4 1.97 39.47 -14.74
C LYS A 4 1.60 39.21 -13.27
N SER A 5 0.32 39.22 -12.86
CA SER A 5 0.02 38.85 -11.45
C SER A 5 -1.31 38.15 -11.17
N PHE A 6 -1.79 37.26 -12.05
CA PHE A 6 -2.76 36.24 -11.60
C PHE A 6 -2.11 34.86 -11.66
N VAL A 7 -1.23 34.71 -10.68
CA VAL A 7 -0.59 33.51 -10.18
C VAL A 7 -1.53 32.30 -10.28
N LYS A 8 -1.13 31.37 -11.17
CA LYS A 8 -1.10 29.92 -10.96
C LYS A 8 -1.79 29.48 -9.65
N THR A 9 -2.97 28.86 -9.73
CA THR A 9 -3.41 27.70 -8.94
C THR A 9 -4.93 27.56 -9.11
N MET A 10 -5.34 26.79 -10.13
CA MET A 10 -6.63 26.11 -10.10
C MET A 10 -6.57 24.92 -11.05
N CYS A 11 -5.62 24.00 -10.82
CA CYS A 11 -5.82 22.63 -11.26
C CYS A 11 -6.90 22.07 -10.33
N ALA A 12 -8.15 22.16 -10.77
CA ALA A 12 -9.29 21.55 -10.13
C ALA A 12 -9.04 20.04 -10.07
N SER A 13 -8.59 19.54 -8.92
CA SER A 13 -8.62 18.11 -8.61
C SER A 13 -10.09 17.73 -8.45
N ALA A 14 -10.65 17.15 -9.51
CA ALA A 14 -11.89 16.42 -9.44
C ALA A 14 -11.70 15.26 -8.45
N LEU A 15 -12.20 15.42 -7.23
CA LEU A 15 -12.41 14.32 -6.30
C LEU A 15 -13.44 13.37 -6.94
N MET A 16 -12.94 12.34 -7.64
CA MET A 16 -13.77 11.21 -8.02
C MET A 16 -14.10 10.44 -6.74
N LEU A 17 -15.24 10.79 -6.12
CA LEU A 17 -15.94 9.90 -5.20
C LEU A 17 -16.32 8.65 -5.99
N ILE A 18 -15.54 7.58 -5.86
CA ILE A 18 -15.95 6.26 -6.37
C ILE A 18 -17.12 5.82 -5.50
N SER A 19 -18.32 5.91 -6.05
CA SER A 19 -19.52 5.29 -5.49
C SER A 19 -19.28 3.80 -5.37
N SER A 20 -19.27 3.26 -4.15
CA SER A 20 -19.21 1.82 -3.91
C SER A 20 -20.47 1.16 -4.49
N LEU A 21 -20.36 0.60 -5.70
CA LEU A 21 -21.32 -0.36 -6.24
C LEU A 21 -21.25 -1.63 -5.39
N THR A 22 -22.25 -1.86 -4.54
CA THR A 22 -22.45 -3.16 -3.89
C THR A 22 -23.20 -4.07 -4.85
N LEU A 23 -22.48 -4.94 -5.57
CA LEU A 23 -23.07 -6.11 -6.21
C LEU A 23 -23.08 -7.24 -5.17
N SER A 24 -24.27 -7.79 -4.90
CA SER A 24 -24.46 -8.81 -3.88
C SER A 24 -24.07 -10.19 -4.38
N ALA A 25 -23.11 -10.83 -3.70
CA ALA A 25 -22.99 -12.28 -3.60
C ALA A 25 -22.70 -12.63 -2.13
N GLU A 26 -23.42 -13.60 -1.57
CA GLU A 26 -23.33 -13.98 -0.16
C GLU A 26 -21.87 -14.28 0.24
N ASN A 27 -21.39 -13.51 1.23
CA ASN A 27 -20.07 -13.59 1.87
C ASN A 27 -18.86 -12.96 1.14
N GLU A 28 -19.08 -11.94 0.30
CA GLU A 28 -17.98 -11.05 -0.08
C GLU A 28 -17.50 -10.25 1.14
N LEU A 29 -16.26 -10.48 1.57
CA LEU A 29 -15.56 -9.62 2.54
C LEU A 29 -15.54 -8.20 1.97
N GLN A 30 -16.51 -7.37 2.36
CA GLN A 30 -16.56 -5.99 1.92
C GLN A 30 -15.39 -5.23 2.55
N LEU A 31 -14.38 -4.96 1.72
CA LEU A 31 -13.19 -4.21 2.08
C LEU A 31 -13.33 -2.77 1.58
N PHE A 32 -12.92 -1.83 2.43
CA PHE A 32 -12.88 -0.41 2.11
C PHE A 32 -11.43 0.05 2.15
N TYR A 33 -11.00 0.83 1.15
CA TYR A 33 -9.60 1.18 0.96
C TYR A 33 -9.43 2.69 1.08
N ASN A 34 -8.41 3.11 1.82
CA ASN A 34 -8.02 4.52 1.93
C ASN A 34 -6.53 4.64 1.60
N ALA A 35 -6.23 5.18 0.42
CA ALA A 35 -4.86 5.43 -0.02
C ALA A 35 -4.34 6.77 0.53
N GLU A 36 -3.09 6.78 0.96
CA GLU A 36 -2.36 7.99 1.31
C GLU A 36 -1.33 8.26 0.21
N GLU A 37 -1.34 9.47 -0.35
CA GLU A 37 -0.45 9.86 -1.43
C GLU A 37 0.43 11.05 -1.03
N VAL A 38 1.70 11.01 -1.42
CA VAL A 38 2.65 12.12 -1.31
C VAL A 38 3.25 12.36 -2.68
N ASN A 39 3.12 13.58 -3.19
CA ASN A 39 3.60 13.97 -4.53
C ASN A 39 3.04 13.07 -5.66
N GLY A 40 1.81 12.58 -5.53
CA GLY A 40 1.16 11.70 -6.50
C GLY A 40 1.61 10.23 -6.44
N GLN A 41 2.39 9.85 -5.42
CA GLN A 41 2.80 8.48 -5.19
C GLN A 41 2.10 7.92 -3.94
N LYS A 42 1.49 6.74 -4.07
CA LYS A 42 0.80 6.05 -2.98
C LYS A 42 1.83 5.53 -1.96
N VAL A 43 1.93 6.18 -0.81
CA VAL A 43 2.90 5.83 0.26
C VAL A 43 2.33 4.89 1.30
N ALA A 44 1.00 4.85 1.44
CA ALA A 44 0.31 3.92 2.31
C ALA A 44 -1.10 3.58 1.81
N GLU A 45 -1.66 2.49 2.32
CA GLU A 45 -3.07 2.14 2.16
C GLU A 45 -3.60 1.51 3.42
N THR A 46 -4.69 2.06 3.98
CA THR A 46 -5.40 1.43 5.09
C THR A 46 -6.65 0.73 4.55
N ILE A 47 -6.79 -0.54 4.89
CA ILE A 47 -7.93 -1.38 4.57
C ILE A 47 -8.80 -1.52 5.81
N TYR A 48 -10.10 -1.32 5.62
CA TYR A 48 -11.14 -1.47 6.63
C TYR A 48 -12.10 -2.59 6.28
N LYS A 49 -12.75 -3.13 7.31
CA LYS A 49 -13.86 -4.07 7.21
C LYS A 49 -15.09 -3.49 7.89
N ALA A 50 -16.27 -3.84 7.39
CA ALA A 50 -17.50 -3.60 8.12
C ALA A 50 -17.53 -4.44 9.42
N ASP A 51 -17.79 -3.80 10.55
CA ASP A 51 -17.94 -4.41 11.87
C ASP A 51 -19.08 -3.70 12.60
N GLY A 52 -20.21 -4.38 12.77
CA GLY A 52 -21.40 -3.81 13.43
C GLY A 52 -21.95 -2.53 12.76
N GLY A 53 -21.79 -2.39 11.44
CA GLY A 53 -22.22 -1.19 10.70
C GLY A 53 -21.22 -0.02 10.73
N LEU A 54 -20.07 -0.18 11.37
CA LEU A 54 -18.96 0.77 11.36
C LEU A 54 -17.78 0.21 10.57
N LEU A 55 -16.87 1.09 10.14
CA LEU A 55 -15.59 0.69 9.56
C LEU A 55 -14.56 0.43 10.67
N ALA A 56 -14.02 -0.78 10.71
CA ALA A 56 -12.94 -1.16 11.60
C ALA A 56 -11.64 -1.37 10.82
N ASN A 57 -10.52 -0.92 11.40
CA ASN A 57 -9.18 -1.18 10.87
C ASN A 57 -8.98 -2.69 10.66
N TYR A 58 -8.38 -3.05 9.53
CA TYR A 58 -8.06 -4.44 9.21
C TYR A 58 -6.58 -4.64 8.88
N MET A 59 -6.09 -3.97 7.85
CA MET A 59 -4.71 -4.11 7.35
C MET A 59 -4.20 -2.75 6.90
N LYS A 60 -2.90 -2.50 7.02
CA LYS A 60 -2.26 -1.31 6.49
C LYS A 60 -1.02 -1.71 5.70
N TYR A 61 -0.87 -1.11 4.51
CA TYR A 61 0.33 -1.22 3.70
C TYR A 61 1.14 0.07 3.80
N HIS A 62 2.47 -0.06 3.85
CA HIS A 62 3.40 1.04 3.61
C HIS A 62 4.27 0.71 2.41
N TYR A 63 4.48 1.69 1.54
CA TYR A 63 5.26 1.54 0.32
C TYR A 63 6.48 2.43 0.35
N THR A 64 7.60 1.91 -0.14
CA THR A 64 8.83 2.68 -0.35
C THR A 64 9.25 2.54 -1.79
N TYR A 65 9.79 3.62 -2.33
CA TYR A 65 10.19 3.72 -3.72
C TYR A 65 11.65 4.18 -3.81
N ASP A 66 12.33 3.82 -4.90
CA ASP A 66 13.64 4.38 -5.22
C ASP A 66 13.53 5.74 -5.94
N GLU A 67 14.68 6.31 -6.29
CA GLU A 67 14.81 7.59 -7.00
C GLU A 67 14.22 7.56 -8.43
N GLN A 68 14.00 6.37 -8.99
CA GLN A 68 13.34 6.16 -10.28
C GLN A 68 11.83 5.91 -10.11
N ASN A 69 11.27 6.11 -8.91
CA ASN A 69 9.89 5.84 -8.55
C ASN A 69 9.46 4.38 -8.68
N ARG A 70 10.40 3.42 -8.63
CA ARG A 70 10.09 1.98 -8.62
C ARG A 70 9.86 1.50 -7.20
N LEU A 71 8.89 0.62 -7.00
CA LEU A 71 8.56 0.08 -5.68
C LEU A 71 9.72 -0.79 -5.16
N THR A 72 10.33 -0.44 -4.03
CA THR A 72 11.43 -1.19 -3.41
C THR A 72 11.02 -1.94 -2.16
N MET A 73 9.93 -1.54 -1.50
CA MET A 73 9.40 -2.24 -0.34
C MET A 73 7.89 -2.11 -0.23
N SER A 74 7.22 -3.20 0.15
CA SER A 74 5.85 -3.17 0.67
C SER A 74 5.81 -3.83 2.05
N GLU A 75 5.50 -3.06 3.09
CA GLU A 75 5.34 -3.54 4.46
C GLU A 75 3.85 -3.71 4.76
N ILE A 76 3.49 -4.81 5.41
CA ILE A 76 2.13 -5.13 5.84
C ILE A 76 2.08 -5.07 7.36
N LEU A 77 1.11 -4.29 7.86
CA LEU A 77 0.70 -4.24 9.25
C LEU A 77 -0.72 -4.80 9.38
N VAL A 78 -0.97 -5.61 10.41
CA VAL A 78 -2.29 -6.14 10.72
C VAL A 78 -2.82 -5.45 11.98
N TRP A 79 -4.09 -5.07 11.98
CA TRP A 79 -4.70 -4.42 13.14
C TRP A 79 -5.01 -5.44 14.23
N ASN A 80 -4.45 -5.26 15.43
CA ASN A 80 -4.82 -6.04 16.60
C ASN A 80 -6.00 -5.36 17.32
N LYS A 81 -7.19 -5.95 17.23
CA LYS A 81 -8.41 -5.42 17.85
C LYS A 81 -8.36 -5.36 19.37
N HIS A 82 -7.56 -6.22 20.02
CA HIS A 82 -7.46 -6.29 21.48
C HIS A 82 -6.55 -5.18 22.02
N THR A 83 -5.35 -5.06 21.45
CA THR A 83 -4.38 -4.03 21.88
C THR A 83 -4.67 -2.66 21.28
N LYS A 84 -5.48 -2.61 20.21
CA LYS A 84 -5.79 -1.41 19.41
C LYS A 84 -4.54 -0.79 18.78
N GLU A 85 -3.68 -1.65 18.25
CA GLU A 85 -2.40 -1.27 17.64
C GLU A 85 -2.18 -1.99 16.32
N TRP A 86 -1.42 -1.35 15.44
CA TRP A 86 -0.90 -1.98 14.23
C TRP A 86 0.29 -2.87 14.57
N GLN A 87 0.25 -4.13 14.13
CA GLN A 87 1.33 -5.09 14.35
C GLN A 87 2.01 -5.44 13.04
N LYS A 88 3.33 -5.47 13.06
CA LYS A 88 4.16 -5.88 11.93
C LYS A 88 3.88 -7.32 11.54
N ASP A 89 3.77 -7.56 10.24
CA ASP A 89 3.40 -8.87 9.71
C ASP A 89 4.38 -9.32 8.60
N LEU A 90 4.22 -8.79 7.38
CA LEU A 90 5.08 -9.09 6.23
C LEU A 90 5.88 -7.87 5.80
N CYS A 91 6.99 -8.10 5.14
CA CYS A 91 7.69 -7.12 4.34
C CYS A 91 8.15 -7.79 3.06
N MET A 92 7.75 -7.28 1.90
CA MET A 92 8.30 -7.67 0.61
C MET A 92 9.33 -6.63 0.20
N ARG A 93 10.49 -7.09 -0.30
CA ARG A 93 11.54 -6.23 -0.84
C ARG A 93 11.81 -6.58 -2.30
N TYR A 94 11.97 -5.55 -3.11
CA TYR A 94 12.16 -5.67 -4.55
C TYR A 94 13.54 -5.15 -4.93
N THR A 95 14.31 -5.98 -5.62
CA THR A 95 15.65 -5.64 -6.11
C THR A 95 15.65 -5.70 -7.63
N TYR A 96 16.02 -4.60 -8.26
CA TYR A 96 16.09 -4.45 -9.72
C TYR A 96 17.55 -4.60 -10.18
N LYS A 97 17.85 -5.60 -11.00
CA LYS A 97 19.20 -5.82 -11.54
C LYS A 97 19.15 -6.48 -12.91
N ASP A 98 19.89 -5.92 -13.88
CA ASP A 98 20.05 -6.47 -15.22
C ASP A 98 18.71 -6.81 -15.91
N GLY A 99 17.69 -5.96 -15.73
CA GLY A 99 16.33 -6.18 -16.25
C GLY A 99 15.54 -7.29 -15.54
N ASN A 100 16.00 -7.76 -14.38
CA ASN A 100 15.27 -8.70 -13.53
C ASN A 100 14.79 -8.01 -12.25
N ILE A 101 13.65 -8.48 -11.74
CA ILE A 101 13.11 -8.13 -10.43
C ILE A 101 13.20 -9.37 -9.55
N THR A 102 13.96 -9.27 -8.46
CA THR A 102 13.93 -10.24 -7.37
C THR A 102 13.02 -9.72 -6.27
N THR A 103 12.00 -10.50 -5.93
CA THR A 103 11.10 -10.24 -4.82
C THR A 103 11.43 -11.18 -3.67
N ALA A 104 11.87 -10.62 -2.54
CA ALA A 104 12.16 -11.36 -1.33
C ALA A 104 11.10 -11.08 -0.26
N SER A 105 10.55 -12.15 0.33
CA SER A 105 9.54 -12.08 1.38
C SER A 105 10.19 -12.18 2.75
N TYR A 106 9.75 -11.36 3.71
CA TYR A 106 10.22 -11.37 5.08
C TYR A 106 9.03 -11.38 6.04
N ARG A 107 9.14 -12.17 7.11
CA ARG A 107 8.15 -12.24 8.18
C ARG A 107 8.69 -11.52 9.41
N TRP A 108 7.85 -10.72 10.06
CA TRP A 108 8.19 -10.12 11.35
C TRP A 108 8.39 -11.22 12.40
N ASN A 109 9.53 -11.22 13.08
CA ASN A 109 9.79 -12.06 14.23
C ASN A 109 9.74 -11.20 15.50
N GLN A 110 8.71 -11.40 16.31
CA GLN A 110 8.51 -10.60 17.53
C GLN A 110 9.61 -10.78 18.58
N GLN A 111 10.24 -11.96 18.66
CA GLN A 111 11.30 -12.22 19.65
C GLN A 111 12.61 -11.53 19.28
N LYS A 112 12.92 -11.48 17.98
CA LYS A 112 14.13 -10.85 17.46
C LYS A 112 13.96 -9.36 17.14
N GLU A 113 12.71 -8.89 17.12
CA GLU A 113 12.33 -7.54 16.70
C GLU A 113 12.86 -7.17 15.31
N GLU A 114 12.86 -8.14 14.39
CA GLU A 114 13.35 -7.95 13.03
C GLU A 114 12.52 -8.72 11.98
N TYR A 115 12.64 -8.29 10.73
CA TYR A 115 12.09 -9.00 9.58
C TYR A 115 13.05 -10.10 9.12
N VAL A 116 12.62 -11.36 9.25
CA VAL A 116 13.41 -12.54 8.90
C VAL A 116 13.02 -13.05 7.51
N LEU A 117 14.02 -13.23 6.65
CA LEU A 117 13.85 -13.71 5.28
C LEU A 117 13.11 -15.06 5.25
N GLN A 118 12.15 -15.17 4.35
CA GLN A 118 11.42 -16.39 4.01
C GLN A 118 11.96 -16.90 2.66
N PRO A 119 13.03 -17.73 2.66
CA PRO A 119 13.73 -18.09 1.43
C PRO A 119 12.84 -18.82 0.42
N GLU A 120 11.89 -19.63 0.89
CA GLU A 120 10.97 -20.38 0.03
C GLU A 120 9.92 -19.52 -0.68
N SER A 121 9.73 -18.28 -0.21
CA SER A 121 8.80 -17.31 -0.82
C SER A 121 9.53 -16.25 -1.65
N THR A 122 10.82 -16.45 -1.93
CA THR A 122 11.61 -15.56 -2.78
C THR A 122 11.48 -15.97 -4.24
N VAL A 123 11.09 -15.05 -5.11
CA VAL A 123 10.88 -15.29 -6.54
C VAL A 123 11.69 -14.28 -7.34
N THR A 124 12.34 -14.73 -8.41
CA THR A 124 12.98 -13.84 -9.39
C THR A 124 12.25 -13.96 -10.71
N MET A 125 11.85 -12.82 -11.27
CA MET A 125 11.17 -12.72 -12.55
C MET A 125 11.97 -11.78 -13.46
N THR A 126 12.05 -12.12 -14.74
CA THR A 126 12.62 -11.22 -15.75
C THR A 126 11.57 -10.20 -16.14
N GLU A 127 11.93 -8.91 -16.21
CA GLU A 127 11.05 -7.90 -16.81
C GLU A 127 10.90 -8.27 -18.29
N SER A 128 9.74 -8.80 -18.67
CA SER A 128 9.38 -8.87 -20.08
C SER A 128 9.20 -7.43 -20.55
N ILE A 129 10.17 -6.93 -21.31
CA ILE A 129 10.05 -5.65 -22.02
C ILE A 129 8.80 -5.77 -22.90
N GLN A 130 7.73 -5.05 -22.53
CA GLN A 130 6.59 -4.81 -23.42
C GLN A 130 6.90 -3.67 -24.37
#